data_AF-A0AA40IBR6-F1
#
_entry.id   AF-A0AA40IBR6-F1
#
_cell.length_a   1.000
_cell.length_b   1.000
_cell.length_c   1.000
_cell.angle_alpha   90.00
_cell.angle_beta   90.00
_cell.angle_gamma   90.00
#
_symmetry.space_group_name_H-M   'P 1'
#
loop_
_entity.id
_entity.type
_entity.pdbx_description
1 polymer ?
#
loop_
_entity_poly.entity_id
_entity_poly.type
_entity_poly.pdbx_seq_one_letter_code
_entity_poly.pdbx_strand_id
1 'polypeptide(L)'
;MAVLRNRRGLWGSELTSSCGPSKAGELGACLLRHQAFQKPPPSRRLLKGLVHQRTGTQLPRDRKQKRARGPKKHLKRVAAPKHWMLDKLTGVFAPRPSTGPHKLRECLPLIIFLRNRLKYALTGDEVKKICMQRFIKIDGKVRTDITYPAGFMDVISIDKTGENFRLIYDTKGRFAVHRITPEEAKYKLCKVRKIFVGTKGIPHLVTHDARTIRYPDPLIKVNDTIQIDLETGRITDFIKFDTGNLCMVTGGANLGRIGVITNRERHPGSFDVVHVKDANGNSFATRLSNIFVIGKGNKPWISLPRGKGIRLTIAEERDKRLAAKQSSG
;
A
#
# COMPACT_ATOMS: atom_id res chain seq x y z
N MET A 1 -16.95 -69.82 -33.96
CA MET A 1 -16.78 -70.11 -35.41
C MET A 1 -16.72 -68.80 -36.18
N ALA A 2 -16.02 -68.76 -37.32
CA ALA A 2 -16.08 -67.65 -38.29
C ALA A 2 -17.48 -67.57 -38.95
N VAL A 3 -17.90 -66.52 -39.67
CA VAL A 3 -17.53 -66.15 -41.06
C VAL A 3 -18.27 -64.81 -41.34
N LEU A 4 -17.64 -63.69 -41.71
CA LEU A 4 -17.10 -63.25 -43.03
C LEU A 4 -18.12 -62.65 -44.03
N ARG A 5 -17.76 -61.46 -44.56
CA ARG A 5 -18.22 -60.73 -45.78
C ARG A 5 -19.54 -59.91 -45.67
N ASN A 6 -19.65 -58.61 -46.01
CA ASN A 6 -19.01 -57.66 -46.96
C ASN A 6 -19.73 -57.51 -48.32
N ARG A 7 -20.41 -56.35 -48.57
CA ARG A 7 -20.14 -55.44 -49.73
C ARG A 7 -21.11 -54.25 -49.88
N ARG A 8 -20.50 -53.07 -50.14
CA ARG A 8 -20.93 -51.91 -51.00
C ARG A 8 -22.22 -51.14 -50.63
N GLY A 9 -22.28 -49.80 -50.75
CA GLY A 9 -21.21 -48.83 -51.04
C GLY A 9 -21.72 -47.40 -51.31
N LEU A 10 -20.78 -46.43 -51.26
CA LEU A 10 -20.80 -45.06 -51.82
C LEU A 10 -22.00 -44.13 -51.57
N TRP A 11 -21.75 -42.93 -51.02
CA TRP A 11 -22.21 -41.60 -51.51
C TRP A 11 -21.71 -40.49 -50.55
N GLY A 12 -21.46 -39.28 -51.07
CA GLY A 12 -21.49 -38.03 -50.29
C GLY A 12 -20.22 -37.57 -49.58
N SER A 13 -19.42 -36.75 -50.25
CA SER A 13 -18.44 -35.84 -49.65
C SER A 13 -18.97 -34.40 -49.67
N GLU A 14 -18.87 -33.64 -48.59
CA GLU A 14 -18.60 -32.18 -48.64
C GLU A 14 -18.35 -31.59 -47.24
N LEU A 15 -17.31 -30.76 -47.12
CA LEU A 15 -17.05 -29.89 -45.98
C LEU A 15 -16.60 -28.54 -46.53
N THR A 16 -17.44 -27.53 -46.40
CA THR A 16 -17.20 -26.19 -46.93
C THR A 16 -16.56 -25.28 -45.88
N SER A 17 -15.48 -24.59 -46.26
CA SER A 17 -15.03 -23.40 -45.55
C SER A 17 -14.37 -22.43 -46.52
N SER A 18 -15.03 -21.30 -46.77
CA SER A 18 -14.51 -20.23 -47.62
C SER A 18 -15.02 -18.87 -47.13
N CYS A 19 -14.08 -17.94 -46.90
CA CYS A 19 -14.25 -16.49 -46.96
C CYS A 19 -12.86 -15.85 -46.95
N GLY A 20 -12.52 -15.09 -48.00
CA GLY A 20 -11.22 -14.43 -48.17
C GLY A 20 -11.23 -12.95 -47.77
N PRO A 21 -10.26 -12.15 -48.28
CA PRO A 21 -10.57 -10.76 -48.62
C PRO A 21 -9.87 -10.20 -49.90
N SER A 22 -10.32 -9.01 -50.34
CA SER A 22 -9.72 -8.10 -51.35
C SER A 22 -10.01 -6.63 -50.94
N LYS A 23 -9.51 -5.52 -51.51
CA LYS A 23 -8.87 -5.18 -52.81
C LYS A 23 -7.56 -4.37 -52.53
N ALA A 24 -6.49 -4.43 -53.34
CA ALA A 24 -6.22 -3.90 -54.69
C ALA A 24 -6.02 -2.36 -54.80
N GLY A 25 -4.93 -1.95 -55.47
CA GLY A 25 -4.44 -0.56 -55.69
C GLY A 25 -3.03 -0.34 -55.07
N GLU A 26 -2.00 0.23 -55.72
CA GLU A 26 -1.84 0.77 -57.08
C GLU A 26 -0.39 0.58 -57.62
N LEU A 27 -0.29 0.59 -58.96
CA LEU A 27 0.81 0.94 -59.90
C LEU A 27 2.26 1.23 -59.43
N GLY A 28 3.24 0.74 -60.21
CA GLY A 28 4.61 1.28 -60.27
C GLY A 28 5.67 0.33 -60.84
N ALA A 29 6.11 0.54 -62.09
CA ALA A 29 7.12 -0.30 -62.77
C ALA A 29 8.54 0.29 -62.74
N CYS A 30 9.57 -0.56 -62.72
CA CYS A 30 10.73 -0.45 -63.65
C CYS A 30 11.63 -1.70 -63.62
N LEU A 31 12.37 -1.94 -64.71
CA LEU A 31 13.30 -3.06 -64.93
C LEU A 31 14.68 -2.79 -64.28
N LEU A 32 15.45 -3.84 -63.95
CA LEU A 32 16.66 -4.21 -64.71
C LEU A 32 17.41 -5.47 -64.22
N ARG A 33 18.33 -5.93 -65.08
CA ARG A 33 19.10 -7.19 -65.07
C ARG A 33 20.27 -7.14 -64.06
N HIS A 34 20.61 -8.20 -63.31
CA HIS A 34 21.21 -9.50 -63.66
C HIS A 34 22.75 -9.46 -63.81
N GLN A 35 23.40 -10.48 -63.21
CA GLN A 35 24.79 -10.97 -63.41
C GLN A 35 25.88 -10.52 -62.43
N ALA A 36 26.81 -11.46 -62.18
CA ALA A 36 27.90 -11.44 -61.21
C ALA A 36 29.24 -11.63 -61.94
N PHE A 37 30.38 -11.28 -61.32
CA PHE A 37 31.71 -11.71 -61.77
C PHE A 37 32.71 -11.92 -60.60
N GLN A 38 33.88 -12.50 -60.90
CA GLN A 38 34.68 -13.33 -59.97
C GLN A 38 35.98 -12.69 -59.40
N LYS A 39 36.65 -13.45 -58.50
CA LYS A 39 37.92 -13.28 -57.73
C LYS A 39 39.18 -13.03 -58.64
N PRO A 40 40.46 -12.75 -58.17
CA PRO A 40 41.21 -13.26 -56.98
C PRO A 40 42.31 -12.26 -56.43
N PRO A 41 43.53 -12.62 -55.93
CA PRO A 41 44.06 -13.72 -55.07
C PRO A 41 44.75 -13.21 -53.74
N PRO A 42 45.34 -14.06 -52.87
CA PRO A 42 45.99 -13.65 -51.61
C PRO A 42 47.53 -13.54 -51.67
N SER A 43 48.15 -12.78 -50.74
CA SER A 43 49.62 -12.77 -50.55
C SER A 43 50.02 -12.84 -49.07
N ARG A 44 51.03 -13.67 -48.76
CA ARG A 44 51.69 -13.77 -47.44
C ARG A 44 52.92 -12.86 -47.41
N ARG A 45 53.19 -12.20 -46.27
CA ARG A 45 54.58 -12.04 -45.77
C ARG A 45 54.64 -11.82 -44.26
N LEU A 46 55.83 -12.06 -43.71
CA LEU A 46 56.11 -12.41 -42.32
C LEU A 46 56.66 -11.24 -41.48
N LEU A 47 56.55 -11.43 -40.16
CA LEU A 47 57.48 -10.99 -39.10
C LEU A 47 57.73 -9.48 -38.88
N LYS A 48 57.20 -9.02 -37.73
CA LYS A 48 57.88 -8.34 -36.59
C LYS A 48 56.81 -8.28 -35.48
N GLY A 49 57.00 -8.77 -34.26
CA GLY A 49 58.21 -8.79 -33.46
C GLY A 49 58.01 -7.78 -32.32
N LEU A 50 57.24 -8.12 -31.29
CA LEU A 50 57.00 -7.24 -30.14
C LEU A 50 56.76 -8.00 -28.82
N VAL A 51 57.78 -7.91 -27.97
CA VAL A 51 57.72 -7.68 -26.52
C VAL A 51 56.93 -8.66 -25.62
N HIS A 52 57.70 -9.33 -24.75
CA HIS A 52 57.24 -9.96 -23.52
C HIS A 52 56.42 -8.99 -22.62
N GLN A 53 55.20 -9.39 -22.24
CA GLN A 53 54.66 -9.06 -20.92
C GLN A 53 54.04 -10.32 -20.30
N ARG A 54 54.52 -10.69 -19.11
CA ARG A 54 54.08 -11.88 -18.38
C ARG A 54 52.83 -11.57 -17.55
N THR A 55 51.88 -12.50 -17.59
CA THR A 55 51.04 -12.91 -16.44
C THR A 55 50.37 -11.78 -15.63
N GLY A 56 49.28 -11.22 -16.16
CA GLY A 56 48.19 -10.68 -15.37
C GLY A 56 46.95 -11.56 -15.52
N THR A 57 46.71 -12.48 -14.59
CA THR A 57 45.52 -13.34 -14.60
C THR A 57 44.26 -12.48 -14.51
N GLN A 58 43.49 -12.42 -15.59
CA GLN A 58 42.21 -11.71 -15.61
C GLN A 58 41.21 -12.47 -14.72
N LEU A 59 41.09 -12.05 -13.46
CA LEU A 59 39.99 -12.48 -12.60
C LEU A 59 38.67 -12.16 -13.32
N PRO A 60 37.78 -13.15 -13.54
CA PRO A 60 36.53 -12.90 -14.23
C PRO A 60 35.69 -11.95 -13.38
N ARG A 61 35.35 -10.77 -13.93
CA ARG A 61 34.37 -9.87 -13.30
C ARG A 61 33.02 -10.60 -13.28
N ASP A 62 32.66 -11.17 -12.13
CA ASP A 62 31.49 -12.05 -11.98
C ASP A 62 30.19 -11.27 -12.24
N ARG A 63 29.77 -11.22 -13.52
CA ARG A 63 28.53 -10.59 -14.00
C ARG A 63 27.29 -11.41 -13.59
N LYS A 64 27.07 -11.60 -12.29
CA LYS A 64 25.86 -12.23 -11.71
C LYS A 64 24.90 -11.21 -11.12
N GLN A 65 24.36 -10.33 -11.97
CA GLN A 65 23.23 -9.46 -11.61
C GLN A 65 21.87 -9.96 -12.16
N LYS A 66 21.65 -11.28 -12.23
CA LYS A 66 20.30 -11.85 -12.42
C LYS A 66 19.48 -11.72 -11.11
N ARG A 67 18.99 -10.50 -10.81
CA ARG A 67 18.11 -10.23 -9.66
C ARG A 67 16.65 -9.98 -10.05
N ALA A 68 15.88 -11.04 -10.24
CA ALA A 68 14.48 -11.14 -9.76
C ALA A 68 13.86 -12.49 -10.16
N ARG A 69 13.56 -13.35 -9.18
CA ARG A 69 12.39 -14.25 -9.17
C ARG A 69 11.89 -14.36 -7.72
N GLY A 70 10.59 -14.16 -7.50
CA GLY A 70 9.94 -14.23 -6.18
C GLY A 70 9.89 -12.92 -5.35
N PRO A 71 9.11 -12.90 -4.26
CA PRO A 71 8.90 -11.73 -3.42
C PRO A 71 10.16 -11.32 -2.65
N LYS A 72 10.46 -10.01 -2.64
CA LYS A 72 11.61 -9.45 -1.93
C LYS A 72 11.41 -9.58 -0.41
N LYS A 73 12.19 -10.45 0.25
CA LYS A 73 12.16 -10.66 1.72
C LYS A 73 12.80 -9.53 2.54
N HIS A 74 13.67 -8.72 1.94
CA HIS A 74 14.43 -7.68 2.63
C HIS A 74 13.97 -6.26 2.28
N LEU A 75 14.12 -5.31 3.20
CA LEU A 75 13.90 -3.88 2.98
C LEU A 75 15.19 -3.10 3.37
N LYS A 76 15.73 -2.31 2.45
CA LYS A 76 16.88 -1.43 2.75
C LYS A 76 16.41 -0.19 3.51
N ARG A 77 17.20 0.27 4.47
CA ARG A 77 16.81 1.35 5.40
C ARG A 77 16.48 2.66 4.71
N VAL A 78 17.33 3.08 3.76
CA VAL A 78 17.13 4.26 2.93
C VAL A 78 15.89 4.20 2.02
N ALA A 79 15.37 3.00 1.73
CA ALA A 79 14.17 2.79 0.92
C ALA A 79 12.89 2.63 1.77
N ALA A 80 13.02 2.59 3.10
CA ALA A 80 11.90 2.50 4.03
C ALA A 80 10.99 3.74 3.94
N PRO A 81 9.72 3.65 4.37
CA PRO A 81 8.83 4.80 4.44
C PRO A 81 9.39 5.91 5.35
N LYS A 82 9.44 7.16 4.86
CA LYS A 82 10.02 8.30 5.59
C LYS A 82 9.34 8.57 6.94
N HIS A 83 8.03 8.28 7.06
CA HIS A 83 7.24 8.53 8.27
C HIS A 83 7.60 7.61 9.46
N TRP A 84 8.37 6.53 9.24
CA TRP A 84 8.91 5.70 10.31
C TRP A 84 10.02 6.37 11.12
N MET A 85 10.63 7.46 10.62
CA MET A 85 11.77 8.14 11.25
C MET A 85 12.94 7.19 11.59
N LEU A 86 13.27 6.28 10.67
CA LEU A 86 14.51 5.52 10.78
C LEU A 86 15.69 6.43 10.43
N ASP A 87 16.73 6.36 11.26
CA ASP A 87 18.04 6.95 11.02
C ASP A 87 18.75 6.28 9.84
N LYS A 88 19.81 6.94 9.34
CA LYS A 88 20.58 6.46 8.19
C LYS A 88 21.74 5.52 8.55
N LEU A 89 22.24 5.56 9.79
CA LEU A 89 23.60 5.12 10.13
C LEU A 89 23.67 3.81 10.94
N THR A 90 22.73 3.54 11.84
CA THR A 90 22.77 2.37 12.77
C THR A 90 22.43 1.04 12.08
N GLY A 91 22.67 0.90 10.78
CA GLY A 91 22.60 -0.36 10.04
C GLY A 91 21.95 -0.26 8.66
N VAL A 92 22.20 -1.25 7.81
CA VAL A 92 21.87 -1.23 6.38
C VAL A 92 20.40 -1.55 6.06
N PHE A 93 19.72 -2.31 6.91
CA PHE A 93 18.36 -2.81 6.70
C PHE A 93 17.35 -2.12 7.61
N ALA A 94 16.09 -2.09 7.16
CA ALA A 94 14.94 -1.75 7.99
C ALA A 94 14.09 -3.00 8.24
N PRO A 95 13.32 -3.04 9.35
CA PRO A 95 12.28 -4.05 9.52
C PRO A 95 11.35 -4.06 8.32
N ARG A 96 11.21 -5.20 7.66
CA ARG A 96 10.23 -5.38 6.60
C ARG A 96 8.92 -5.85 7.25
N PRO A 97 7.81 -5.12 7.12
CA PRO A 97 6.53 -5.55 7.65
C PRO A 97 6.08 -6.86 6.98
N SER A 98 5.48 -7.74 7.77
CA SER A 98 4.79 -8.94 7.30
C SER A 98 3.62 -8.58 6.38
N THR A 99 3.18 -9.51 5.55
CA THR A 99 1.93 -9.35 4.79
C THR A 99 0.74 -9.48 5.74
N GLY A 100 -0.01 -8.39 5.92
CA GLY A 100 -1.14 -8.32 6.85
C GLY A 100 -2.18 -7.26 6.42
N PRO A 101 -2.99 -6.74 7.35
CA PRO A 101 -4.12 -5.85 7.03
C PRO A 101 -3.76 -4.61 6.21
N HIS A 102 -2.67 -3.93 6.58
CA HIS A 102 -2.30 -2.62 6.04
C HIS A 102 -1.14 -2.70 5.05
N LYS A 103 -1.09 -1.77 4.08
CA LYS A 103 -0.03 -1.74 3.05
C LYS A 103 1.33 -1.37 3.68
N LEU A 104 2.43 -1.87 3.11
CA LEU A 104 3.81 -1.59 3.58
C LEU A 104 4.13 -0.08 3.70
N ARG A 105 3.59 0.77 2.82
CA ARG A 105 3.78 2.23 2.86
C ARG A 105 2.83 2.95 3.84
N GLU A 106 1.80 2.28 4.35
CA GLU A 106 0.69 2.83 5.14
C GLU A 106 0.58 2.18 6.54
N CYS A 107 1.61 1.45 6.97
CA CYS A 107 1.68 0.78 8.28
C CYS A 107 2.90 1.24 9.10
N LEU A 108 2.97 0.77 10.33
CA LEU A 108 4.08 0.85 11.27
C LEU A 108 4.30 -0.55 11.87
N PRO A 109 5.44 -1.22 11.60
CA PRO A 109 5.69 -2.54 12.18
C PRO A 109 5.92 -2.45 13.69
N LEU A 110 5.44 -3.44 14.45
CA LEU A 110 5.48 -3.45 15.94
C LEU A 110 6.86 -3.13 16.54
N ILE A 111 7.94 -3.64 15.95
CA ILE A 111 9.32 -3.34 16.36
C ILE A 111 9.68 -1.84 16.31
N ILE A 112 9.14 -1.07 15.36
CA ILE A 112 9.35 0.38 15.31
C ILE A 112 8.45 1.09 16.34
N PHE A 113 7.25 0.59 16.60
CA PHE A 113 6.38 1.11 17.64
C PHE A 113 7.02 0.99 19.04
N LEU A 114 7.42 -0.21 19.44
CA LEU A 114 7.98 -0.47 20.77
C LEU A 114 9.35 0.20 20.99
N ARG A 115 10.28 0.03 20.03
CA ARG A 115 11.67 0.47 20.17
C ARG A 115 11.88 1.94 19.81
N ASN A 116 11.27 2.41 18.71
CA ASN A 116 11.53 3.77 18.21
C ASN A 116 10.52 4.80 18.74
N ARG A 117 9.26 4.42 19.02
CA ARG A 117 8.24 5.34 19.55
C ARG A 117 8.12 5.30 21.07
N LEU A 118 7.81 4.14 21.65
CA LEU A 118 7.56 3.99 23.10
C LEU A 118 8.82 3.88 23.96
N LYS A 119 9.96 3.48 23.38
CA LYS A 119 11.24 3.28 24.10
C LYS A 119 11.23 2.16 25.14
N TYR A 120 10.29 1.21 25.05
CA TYR A 120 10.23 0.02 25.93
C TYR A 120 11.27 -1.05 25.58
N ALA A 121 12.00 -0.88 24.48
CA ALA A 121 13.13 -1.69 24.08
C ALA A 121 14.20 -0.81 23.43
N LEU A 122 15.46 -1.20 23.58
CA LEU A 122 16.63 -0.65 22.92
C LEU A 122 17.02 -1.50 21.70
N THR A 123 16.96 -2.82 21.81
CA THR A 123 17.34 -3.77 20.74
C THR A 123 16.14 -4.44 20.05
N GLY A 124 16.40 -5.19 18.97
CA GLY A 124 15.37 -5.98 18.30
C GLY A 124 14.99 -7.25 19.05
N ASP A 125 15.92 -7.83 19.80
CA ASP A 125 15.70 -9.08 20.54
C ASP A 125 14.92 -8.87 21.84
N GLU A 126 15.06 -7.70 22.48
CA GLU A 126 14.16 -7.27 23.56
C GLU A 126 12.71 -7.18 23.08
N VAL A 127 12.46 -6.58 21.91
CA VAL A 127 11.11 -6.56 21.30
C VAL A 127 10.61 -7.98 21.09
N LYS A 128 11.46 -8.91 20.61
CA LYS A 128 11.09 -10.31 20.45
C LYS A 128 10.71 -10.96 21.79
N LYS A 129 11.46 -10.69 22.87
CA LYS A 129 11.11 -11.18 24.23
C LYS A 129 9.73 -10.66 24.67
N ILE A 130 9.45 -9.36 24.52
CA ILE A 130 8.16 -8.75 24.88
C ILE A 130 7.00 -9.38 24.07
N CYS A 131 7.15 -9.54 22.75
CA CYS A 131 6.12 -10.14 21.91
C CYS A 131 5.88 -11.63 22.23
N MET A 132 6.93 -12.39 22.56
CA MET A 132 6.81 -13.81 22.91
C MET A 132 6.15 -14.03 24.28
N GLN A 133 6.24 -13.07 25.20
CA GLN A 133 5.49 -13.05 26.46
C GLN A 133 3.98 -12.76 26.27
N ARG A 134 3.50 -12.54 25.04
CA ARG A 134 2.08 -12.37 24.68
C ARG A 134 1.38 -11.15 25.29
N PHE A 135 2.11 -10.21 25.89
CA PHE A 135 1.54 -8.99 26.51
C PHE A 135 0.97 -7.96 25.52
N ILE A 136 1.22 -8.11 24.22
CA ILE A 136 0.79 -7.15 23.19
C ILE A 136 -0.40 -7.71 22.42
N LYS A 137 -1.51 -6.97 22.48
CA LYS A 137 -2.70 -7.20 21.68
C LYS A 137 -2.83 -6.09 20.64
N ILE A 138 -3.24 -6.47 19.43
CA ILE A 138 -3.68 -5.54 18.39
C ILE A 138 -5.11 -5.92 18.01
N ASP A 139 -6.01 -4.94 18.06
CA ASP A 139 -7.44 -5.13 17.86
C ASP A 139 -8.01 -6.27 18.73
N GLY A 140 -7.66 -6.27 20.02
CA GLY A 140 -8.04 -7.31 21.00
C GLY A 140 -7.29 -8.66 20.85
N LYS A 141 -6.58 -8.90 19.75
CA LYS A 141 -5.91 -10.19 19.47
C LYS A 141 -4.42 -10.14 19.78
N VAL A 142 -3.92 -11.10 20.56
CA VAL A 142 -2.50 -11.25 20.88
C VAL A 142 -1.68 -11.39 19.59
N ARG A 143 -0.58 -10.63 19.44
CA ARG A 143 0.33 -10.70 18.28
C ARG A 143 1.78 -10.92 18.74
N THR A 144 2.33 -12.06 18.35
CA THR A 144 3.73 -12.45 18.62
C THR A 144 4.71 -12.01 17.52
N ASP A 145 4.23 -11.64 16.33
CA ASP A 145 5.06 -11.19 15.20
C ASP A 145 5.56 -9.76 15.40
N ILE A 146 6.86 -9.62 15.65
CA ILE A 146 7.58 -8.34 15.79
C ILE A 146 7.46 -7.42 14.55
N THR A 147 7.16 -7.99 13.39
CA THR A 147 7.03 -7.31 12.09
C THR A 147 5.58 -7.13 11.64
N TYR A 148 4.60 -7.38 12.51
CA TYR A 148 3.19 -7.21 12.19
C TYR A 148 2.87 -5.77 11.74
N PRO A 149 2.19 -5.57 10.59
CA PRO A 149 1.87 -4.24 10.05
C PRO A 149 0.64 -3.64 10.74
N ALA A 150 0.82 -3.04 11.92
CA ALA A 150 -0.20 -2.19 12.53
C ALA A 150 -0.36 -0.91 11.69
N GLY A 151 -1.58 -0.42 11.49
CA GLY A 151 -1.85 0.71 10.60
C GLY A 151 -2.87 1.69 11.15
N PHE A 152 -3.45 2.48 10.24
CA PHE A 152 -4.36 3.55 10.62
C PHE A 152 -5.65 3.02 11.28
N MET A 153 -6.02 3.65 12.41
CA MET A 153 -7.15 3.31 13.29
C MET A 153 -7.04 2.00 14.08
N ASP A 154 -5.97 1.23 13.94
CA ASP A 154 -5.75 0.04 14.78
C ASP A 154 -5.54 0.45 16.24
N VAL A 155 -6.05 -0.39 17.16
CA VAL A 155 -5.86 -0.24 18.60
C VAL A 155 -4.80 -1.23 19.06
N ILE A 156 -3.77 -0.72 19.74
CA ILE A 156 -2.70 -1.52 20.37
C ILE A 156 -2.87 -1.41 21.88
N SER A 157 -3.09 -2.53 22.56
CA SER A 157 -3.20 -2.60 24.01
C SER A 157 -2.05 -3.43 24.61
N ILE A 158 -1.56 -2.98 25.76
CA ILE A 158 -0.49 -3.63 26.52
C ILE A 158 -1.04 -4.03 27.88
N ASP A 159 -1.38 -5.30 28.05
CA ASP A 159 -2.07 -5.80 29.25
C ASP A 159 -1.30 -5.49 30.54
N LYS A 160 0.03 -5.62 30.50
CA LYS A 160 0.90 -5.47 31.68
C LYS A 160 1.01 -4.02 32.20
N THR A 161 0.80 -3.01 31.34
CA THR A 161 0.83 -1.59 31.75
C THR A 161 -0.56 -0.96 31.81
N GLY A 162 -1.60 -1.67 31.35
CA GLY A 162 -2.97 -1.14 31.21
C GLY A 162 -3.11 -0.05 30.14
N GLU A 163 -2.06 0.23 29.37
CA GLU A 163 -2.06 1.30 28.38
C GLU A 163 -2.67 0.85 27.05
N ASN A 164 -3.53 1.72 26.52
CA ASN A 164 -4.15 1.56 25.21
C ASN A 164 -3.73 2.70 24.29
N PHE A 165 -3.43 2.36 23.03
CA PHE A 165 -2.97 3.29 22.02
C PHE A 165 -3.76 3.16 20.71
N ARG A 166 -4.18 4.28 20.12
CA ARG A 166 -4.74 4.34 18.76
C ARG A 166 -3.67 4.86 17.80
N LEU A 167 -3.47 4.18 16.67
CA LEU A 167 -2.56 4.65 15.63
C LEU A 167 -3.26 5.66 14.71
N ILE A 168 -2.89 6.93 14.87
CA ILE A 168 -3.45 8.08 14.13
C ILE A 168 -2.33 8.85 13.43
N TYR A 169 -2.65 9.56 12.34
CA TYR A 169 -1.71 10.47 11.70
C TYR A 169 -1.61 11.81 12.43
N ASP A 170 -0.39 12.27 12.62
CA ASP A 170 0.02 13.63 12.98
C ASP A 170 -0.03 14.55 11.74
N THR A 171 -0.18 15.86 11.93
CA THR A 171 -0.31 16.88 10.84
C THR A 171 0.94 16.99 9.96
N LYS A 172 2.07 16.46 10.45
CA LYS A 172 3.33 16.31 9.73
C LYS A 172 3.45 14.98 8.96
N GLY A 173 2.37 14.22 8.83
CA GLY A 173 2.31 12.98 8.05
C GLY A 173 3.03 11.78 8.71
N ARG A 174 2.99 11.70 10.04
CA ARG A 174 3.69 10.70 10.86
C ARG A 174 2.68 9.89 11.67
N PHE A 175 2.97 8.63 11.99
CA PHE A 175 2.17 7.92 12.99
C PHE A 175 2.46 8.51 14.37
N ALA A 176 1.45 9.12 14.98
CA ALA A 176 1.42 9.49 16.38
C ALA A 176 1.02 8.27 17.22
N VAL A 177 1.61 8.16 18.40
CA VAL A 177 1.18 7.20 19.42
C VAL A 177 0.21 7.95 20.33
N HIS A 178 -1.08 7.80 20.07
CA HIS A 178 -2.12 8.48 20.84
C HIS A 178 -2.63 7.54 21.95
N ARG A 179 -2.40 7.90 23.22
CA ARG A 179 -2.99 7.19 24.37
C ARG A 179 -4.50 7.41 24.38
N ILE A 180 -5.27 6.34 24.60
CA ILE A 180 -6.73 6.36 24.66
C ILE A 180 -7.24 5.71 25.95
N THR A 181 -8.48 6.03 26.32
CA THR A 181 -9.19 5.37 27.44
C THR A 181 -9.52 3.90 27.12
N PRO A 182 -9.70 3.02 28.13
CA PRO A 182 -10.10 1.63 27.90
C PRO A 182 -11.48 1.47 27.24
N GLU A 183 -12.38 2.45 27.37
CA GLU A 183 -13.69 2.45 26.69
C GLU A 183 -13.54 2.66 25.19
N GLU A 184 -12.81 3.71 24.78
CA GLU A 184 -12.46 3.94 23.38
C GLU A 184 -11.63 2.79 22.76
N ALA A 185 -10.89 2.04 23.59
CA ALA A 185 -10.12 0.88 23.14
C ALA A 185 -10.98 -0.33 22.72
N LYS A 186 -12.27 -0.36 23.06
CA LYS A 186 -13.19 -1.45 22.67
C LYS A 186 -13.61 -1.39 21.21
N TYR A 187 -13.60 -0.21 20.59
CA TYR A 187 -14.07 -0.03 19.21
C TYR A 187 -13.01 0.60 18.30
N LYS A 188 -13.18 0.40 16.98
CA LYS A 188 -12.45 1.19 15.98
C LYS A 188 -13.29 1.57 14.78
N LEU A 189 -12.86 2.63 14.10
CA LEU A 189 -13.45 3.06 12.84
C LEU A 189 -12.76 2.34 11.68
N CYS A 190 -13.55 1.85 10.74
CA CYS A 190 -13.07 1.22 9.51
C CYS A 190 -13.77 1.78 8.27
N LYS A 191 -13.00 2.19 7.26
CA LYS A 191 -13.55 2.68 5.99
C LYS A 191 -13.95 1.51 5.09
N VAL A 192 -15.15 1.59 4.51
CA VAL A 192 -15.65 0.64 3.52
C VAL A 192 -14.94 0.84 2.19
N ARG A 193 -14.27 -0.22 1.70
CA ARG A 193 -13.55 -0.20 0.41
C ARG A 193 -14.33 -0.82 -0.74
N LYS A 194 -15.13 -1.86 -0.47
CA LYS A 194 -16.07 -2.44 -1.44
C LYS A 194 -17.17 -3.20 -0.72
N ILE A 195 -18.32 -3.29 -1.35
CA ILE A 195 -19.43 -4.16 -0.97
C ILE A 195 -19.65 -5.11 -2.16
N PHE A 196 -19.90 -6.39 -1.88
CA PHE A 196 -20.16 -7.39 -2.90
C PHE A 196 -21.13 -8.44 -2.36
N VAL A 197 -21.87 -9.10 -3.25
CA VAL A 197 -22.73 -10.23 -2.89
C VAL A 197 -21.94 -11.51 -3.06
N GLY A 198 -21.91 -12.34 -2.03
CA GLY A 198 -21.24 -13.64 -2.02
C GLY A 198 -22.15 -14.77 -2.51
N THR A 199 -21.73 -16.01 -2.27
CA THR A 199 -22.58 -17.18 -2.50
C THR A 199 -23.84 -17.11 -1.66
N LYS A 200 -24.93 -17.73 -2.16
CA LYS A 200 -26.26 -17.71 -1.54
C LYS A 200 -26.87 -16.30 -1.32
N GLY A 201 -26.45 -15.31 -2.12
CA GLY A 201 -27.00 -13.95 -2.04
C GLY A 201 -26.56 -13.14 -0.82
N ILE A 202 -25.58 -13.61 -0.05
CA ILE A 202 -25.18 -12.98 1.22
C ILE A 202 -24.36 -11.70 0.95
N PRO A 203 -24.78 -10.52 1.43
CA PRO A 203 -23.99 -9.30 1.27
C PRO A 203 -22.76 -9.30 2.18
N HIS A 204 -21.63 -8.88 1.61
CA HIS A 204 -20.32 -8.76 2.26
C HIS A 204 -19.74 -7.36 2.10
N LEU A 205 -19.22 -6.83 3.19
CA LEU A 205 -18.51 -5.56 3.27
C LEU A 205 -17.03 -5.81 3.51
N VAL A 206 -16.14 -5.18 2.74
CA VAL A 206 -14.68 -5.22 2.94
C VAL A 206 -14.16 -3.86 3.41
N THR A 207 -13.43 -3.86 4.52
CA THR A 207 -12.86 -2.66 5.15
C THR A 207 -11.47 -2.30 4.62
N HIS A 208 -10.91 -1.17 5.09
CA HIS A 208 -9.55 -0.74 4.77
C HIS A 208 -8.47 -1.64 5.35
N ASP A 209 -8.72 -2.20 6.54
CA ASP A 209 -7.91 -3.21 7.23
C ASP A 209 -8.26 -4.67 6.81
N ALA A 210 -8.87 -4.83 5.63
CA ALA A 210 -9.15 -6.13 4.99
C ALA A 210 -10.02 -7.11 5.81
N ARG A 211 -10.80 -6.62 6.78
CA ARG A 211 -11.85 -7.41 7.43
C ARG A 211 -13.04 -7.52 6.49
N THR A 212 -13.64 -8.71 6.46
CA THR A 212 -14.88 -8.98 5.73
C THR A 212 -16.00 -9.19 6.73
N ILE A 213 -17.03 -8.35 6.70
CA ILE A 213 -18.22 -8.45 7.55
C ILE A 213 -19.38 -8.97 6.68
N ARG A 214 -20.18 -9.87 7.24
CA ARG A 214 -21.38 -10.46 6.60
C ARG A 214 -22.62 -9.73 7.09
N TYR A 215 -23.65 -9.63 6.24
CA TYR A 215 -24.91 -8.95 6.57
C TYR A 215 -24.74 -7.50 7.08
N PRO A 216 -24.03 -6.62 6.34
CA PRO A 216 -24.06 -5.19 6.62
C PRO A 216 -25.46 -4.60 6.39
N ASP A 217 -25.76 -3.48 7.06
CA ASP A 217 -26.95 -2.67 6.78
C ASP A 217 -26.95 -2.21 5.29
N PRO A 218 -28.05 -2.40 4.53
CA PRO A 218 -28.19 -1.95 3.14
C PRO A 218 -27.94 -0.44 2.91
N LEU A 219 -28.07 0.39 3.95
CA LEU A 219 -27.80 1.83 3.91
C LEU A 219 -26.31 2.16 3.79
N ILE A 220 -25.42 1.26 4.19
CA ILE A 220 -23.96 1.45 4.12
C ILE A 220 -23.49 1.37 2.66
N LYS A 221 -22.72 2.36 2.20
CA LYS A 221 -22.16 2.45 0.86
C LYS A 221 -20.62 2.46 0.88
N VAL A 222 -20.01 2.50 -0.31
CA VAL A 222 -18.55 2.51 -0.47
C VAL A 222 -18.00 3.90 -0.15
N ASN A 223 -16.89 3.94 0.60
CA ASN A 223 -16.25 5.10 1.23
C ASN A 223 -16.85 5.60 2.55
N ASP A 224 -18.00 5.08 2.97
CA ASP A 224 -18.52 5.28 4.32
C ASP A 224 -17.57 4.70 5.37
N THR A 225 -17.77 5.07 6.64
CA THR A 225 -16.99 4.53 7.76
C THR A 225 -17.90 3.89 8.79
N ILE A 226 -17.60 2.63 9.12
CA ILE A 226 -18.30 1.83 10.11
C ILE A 226 -17.52 1.82 11.43
N GLN A 227 -18.24 1.83 12.55
CA GLN A 227 -17.70 1.55 13.87
C GLN A 227 -17.83 0.05 14.12
N ILE A 228 -16.71 -0.59 14.44
CA ILE A 228 -16.62 -2.03 14.72
C ILE A 228 -16.27 -2.19 16.19
N ASP A 229 -17.07 -2.99 16.89
CA ASP A 229 -16.68 -3.54 18.19
C ASP A 229 -15.60 -4.62 17.99
N LEU A 230 -14.49 -4.50 18.71
CA LEU A 230 -13.31 -5.35 18.53
C LEU A 230 -13.48 -6.75 19.14
N GLU A 231 -14.36 -6.90 20.13
CA GLU A 231 -14.63 -8.20 20.78
C GLU A 231 -15.50 -9.09 19.89
N THR A 232 -16.68 -8.60 19.49
CA THR A 232 -17.63 -9.36 18.66
C THR A 232 -17.32 -9.30 17.16
N GLY A 233 -16.58 -8.28 16.70
CA GLY A 233 -16.35 -8.00 15.28
C GLY A 233 -17.59 -7.53 14.51
N ARG A 234 -18.67 -7.17 15.22
CA ARG A 234 -19.92 -6.66 14.63
C ARG A 234 -19.83 -5.14 14.40
N ILE A 235 -20.67 -4.64 13.51
CA ILE A 235 -20.86 -3.21 13.29
C ILE A 235 -21.79 -2.70 14.39
N THR A 236 -21.42 -1.63 15.10
CA THR A 236 -22.33 -0.94 16.03
C THR A 236 -23.07 0.18 15.31
N ASP A 237 -22.31 1.07 14.67
CA ASP A 237 -22.80 2.29 14.05
C ASP A 237 -22.08 2.58 12.72
N PHE A 238 -22.61 3.52 11.92
CA PHE A 238 -21.93 4.00 10.72
C PHE A 238 -22.11 5.50 10.46
N ILE A 239 -21.18 6.04 9.68
CA ILE A 239 -21.16 7.42 9.18
C ILE A 239 -21.12 7.39 7.66
N LYS A 240 -22.08 8.07 7.03
CA LYS A 240 -22.12 8.24 5.57
C LYS A 240 -21.08 9.24 5.08
N PHE A 241 -20.54 8.98 3.90
CA PHE A 241 -19.65 9.90 3.20
C PHE A 241 -20.45 11.00 2.47
N ASP A 242 -20.94 11.95 3.26
CA ASP A 242 -21.70 13.12 2.81
C ASP A 242 -20.97 14.43 3.15
N THR A 243 -21.41 15.54 2.55
CA THR A 243 -20.94 16.90 2.88
C THR A 243 -21.33 17.27 4.31
N GLY A 244 -20.54 18.14 4.95
CA GLY A 244 -20.72 18.53 6.35
C GLY A 244 -20.13 17.57 7.38
N ASN A 245 -19.69 16.36 7.01
CA ASN A 245 -19.06 15.42 7.94
C ASN A 245 -17.56 15.66 8.13
N LEU A 246 -17.07 15.36 9.34
CA LEU A 246 -15.65 15.52 9.70
C LEU A 246 -14.82 14.39 9.11
N CYS A 247 -13.71 14.72 8.47
CA CYS A 247 -12.82 13.75 7.87
C CYS A 247 -11.35 14.00 8.19
N MET A 248 -10.56 12.93 8.12
CA MET A 248 -9.10 12.94 8.21
C MET A 248 -8.49 12.47 6.90
N VAL A 249 -7.40 13.10 6.49
CA VAL A 249 -6.62 12.70 5.31
C VAL A 249 -5.63 11.59 5.68
N THR A 250 -5.70 10.45 4.99
CA THR A 250 -4.86 9.25 5.17
C THR A 250 -3.76 9.08 4.13
N GLY A 251 -3.64 9.98 3.14
CA GLY A 251 -2.59 9.92 2.13
C GLY A 251 -2.39 11.20 1.32
N GLY A 252 -1.21 11.33 0.69
CA GLY A 252 -0.83 12.50 -0.12
C GLY A 252 -0.20 13.64 0.70
N ALA A 253 -0.15 14.84 0.14
CA ALA A 253 0.53 15.99 0.76
C ALA A 253 -0.16 16.49 2.05
N ASN A 254 -1.50 16.39 2.11
CA ASN A 254 -2.32 16.84 3.23
C ASN A 254 -2.49 15.80 4.36
N LEU A 255 -1.65 14.75 4.38
CA LEU A 255 -1.71 13.64 5.35
C LEU A 255 -1.78 14.11 6.81
N GLY A 256 -2.77 13.62 7.56
CA GLY A 256 -2.98 13.95 8.97
C GLY A 256 -3.71 15.27 9.23
N ARG A 257 -4.16 15.99 8.19
CA ARG A 257 -5.10 17.11 8.35
C ARG A 257 -6.51 16.61 8.66
N ILE A 258 -7.26 17.41 9.43
CA ILE A 258 -8.65 17.13 9.81
C ILE A 258 -9.51 18.35 9.49
N GLY A 259 -10.55 18.14 8.69
CA GLY A 259 -11.50 19.18 8.33
C GLY A 259 -12.84 18.63 7.89
N VAL A 260 -13.79 19.53 7.67
CA VAL A 260 -15.15 19.21 7.22
C VAL A 260 -15.18 19.10 5.70
N ILE A 261 -15.87 18.07 5.19
CA ILE A 261 -16.09 17.90 3.74
C ILE A 261 -17.04 19.00 3.26
N THR A 262 -16.58 19.84 2.34
CA THR A 262 -17.38 20.95 1.80
C THR A 262 -18.06 20.60 0.48
N ASN A 263 -17.29 20.05 -0.48
CA ASN A 263 -17.79 19.68 -1.79
C ASN A 263 -17.07 18.42 -2.30
N ARG A 264 -17.76 17.63 -3.14
CA ARG A 264 -17.22 16.47 -3.86
C ARG A 264 -17.40 16.71 -5.35
N GLU A 265 -16.29 16.93 -6.03
CA GLU A 265 -16.24 16.96 -7.48
C GLU A 265 -16.14 15.53 -8.03
N ARG A 266 -17.05 15.17 -8.94
CA ARG A 266 -17.09 13.86 -9.58
C ARG A 266 -16.53 13.95 -10.99
N HIS A 267 -15.55 13.12 -11.30
CA HIS A 267 -14.96 13.06 -12.64
C HIS A 267 -15.16 11.64 -13.22
N PRO A 268 -16.19 11.41 -14.06
CA PRO A 268 -16.41 10.12 -14.69
C PRO A 268 -15.15 9.63 -15.42
N GLY A 269 -14.73 8.38 -15.15
CA GLY A 269 -13.51 7.80 -15.70
C GLY A 269 -12.19 8.25 -15.05
N SER A 270 -12.20 9.18 -14.10
CA SER A 270 -11.02 9.69 -13.41
C SER A 270 -11.15 9.60 -11.89
N PHE A 271 -10.25 10.26 -11.14
CA PHE A 271 -10.27 10.27 -9.69
C PHE A 271 -11.18 11.39 -9.16
N ASP A 272 -12.26 11.04 -8.46
CA ASP A 272 -13.06 11.99 -7.68
C ASP A 272 -12.19 12.83 -6.72
N VAL A 273 -12.40 14.15 -6.76
CA VAL A 273 -11.72 15.15 -5.93
C VAL A 273 -12.69 15.66 -4.87
N VAL A 274 -12.18 15.90 -3.66
CA VAL A 274 -12.99 16.31 -2.52
C VAL A 274 -12.32 17.50 -1.85
N HIS A 275 -13.09 18.56 -1.67
CA HIS A 275 -12.69 19.79 -1.01
C HIS A 275 -13.01 19.70 0.48
N VAL A 276 -12.01 19.98 1.30
CA VAL A 276 -12.05 19.89 2.77
C VAL A 276 -11.65 21.25 3.34
N LYS A 277 -12.35 21.70 4.37
CA LYS A 277 -12.06 22.94 5.09
C LYS A 277 -11.67 22.62 6.53
N ASP A 278 -10.44 22.97 6.92
CA ASP A 278 -9.99 22.85 8.31
C ASP A 278 -10.77 23.80 9.23
N ALA A 279 -10.74 23.53 10.54
CA ALA A 279 -11.34 24.41 11.56
C ALA A 279 -10.80 25.86 11.54
N ASN A 280 -9.58 26.07 11.03
CA ASN A 280 -8.97 27.40 10.86
C ASN A 280 -9.35 28.08 9.52
N GLY A 281 -10.41 27.63 8.85
CA GLY A 281 -10.87 28.18 7.57
C GLY A 281 -10.06 27.75 6.33
N ASN A 282 -8.84 27.26 6.51
CA ASN A 282 -7.96 26.79 5.44
C ASN A 282 -8.60 25.66 4.62
N SER A 283 -8.88 25.93 3.34
CA SER A 283 -9.41 24.95 2.39
C SER A 283 -8.30 24.24 1.60
N PHE A 284 -8.50 22.96 1.28
CA PHE A 284 -7.62 22.17 0.44
C PHE A 284 -8.38 21.02 -0.24
N ALA A 285 -7.78 20.44 -1.28
CA ALA A 285 -8.37 19.30 -2.00
C ALA A 285 -7.55 18.01 -1.80
N THR A 286 -8.21 16.86 -1.85
CA THR A 286 -7.59 15.53 -1.92
C THR A 286 -8.43 14.56 -2.76
N ARG A 287 -7.82 13.45 -3.20
CA ARG A 287 -8.56 12.36 -3.87
C ARG A 287 -9.45 11.61 -2.87
N LEU A 288 -10.62 11.18 -3.31
CA LEU A 288 -11.59 10.38 -2.54
C LEU A 288 -10.98 9.16 -1.83
N SER A 289 -9.97 8.52 -2.43
CA SER A 289 -9.25 7.38 -1.83
C SER A 289 -8.59 7.72 -0.49
N ASN A 290 -8.12 8.95 -0.34
CA ASN A 290 -7.28 9.41 0.77
C ASN A 290 -8.09 10.06 1.90
N ILE A 291 -9.41 10.12 1.77
CA ILE A 291 -10.30 10.65 2.81
C ILE A 291 -10.85 9.51 3.66
N PHE A 292 -10.92 9.75 4.97
CA PHE A 292 -11.52 8.86 5.94
C PHE A 292 -12.46 9.67 6.83
N VAL A 293 -13.74 9.32 6.88
CA VAL A 293 -14.72 10.03 7.74
C VAL A 293 -14.50 9.62 9.20
N ILE A 294 -14.49 10.57 10.12
CA ILE A 294 -14.20 10.33 11.55
C ILE A 294 -15.29 10.83 12.48
N GLY A 295 -16.32 11.52 11.98
CA GLY A 295 -17.37 12.11 12.80
C GLY A 295 -18.54 12.65 11.99
N LYS A 296 -19.68 12.85 12.66
CA LYS A 296 -20.88 13.50 12.12
C LYS A 296 -20.81 15.00 12.44
N GLY A 297 -21.01 15.86 11.45
CA GLY A 297 -20.83 17.31 11.65
C GLY A 297 -19.43 17.65 12.16
N ASN A 298 -19.34 18.46 13.22
CA ASN A 298 -18.08 18.81 13.89
C ASN A 298 -17.65 17.84 15.01
N LYS A 299 -18.43 16.80 15.34
CA LYS A 299 -18.15 15.90 16.48
C LYS A 299 -17.40 14.64 16.02
N PRO A 300 -16.09 14.48 16.34
CA PRO A 300 -15.38 13.24 16.07
C PRO A 300 -15.90 12.09 16.95
N TRP A 301 -15.83 10.86 16.43
CA TRP A 301 -16.11 9.62 17.16
C TRP A 301 -14.86 8.99 17.79
N ILE A 302 -13.71 9.64 17.65
CA ILE A 302 -12.41 9.23 18.20
C ILE A 302 -11.73 10.41 18.88
N SER A 303 -10.87 10.12 19.85
CA SER A 303 -9.96 11.13 20.40
C SER A 303 -8.95 11.58 19.35
N LEU A 304 -8.68 12.90 19.33
CA LEU A 304 -7.82 13.51 18.32
C LEU A 304 -6.40 13.74 18.86
N PRO A 305 -5.35 13.52 18.04
CA PRO A 305 -3.97 13.79 18.45
C PRO A 305 -3.74 15.28 18.69
N ARG A 306 -2.65 15.59 19.42
CA ARG A 306 -2.24 16.96 19.75
C ARG A 306 -2.22 17.85 18.50
N GLY A 307 -2.94 18.96 18.55
CA GLY A 307 -3.11 19.88 17.41
C GLY A 307 -4.39 19.67 16.60
N LYS A 308 -5.24 18.68 16.93
CA LYS A 308 -6.57 18.46 16.32
C LYS A 308 -6.58 18.42 14.78
N GLY A 309 -5.48 17.99 14.16
CA GLY A 309 -5.36 17.95 12.70
C GLY A 309 -5.11 19.30 12.01
N ILE A 310 -4.95 20.40 12.73
CA ILE A 310 -4.67 21.71 12.15
C ILE A 310 -3.17 21.80 11.80
N ARG A 311 -2.88 21.92 10.50
CA ARG A 311 -1.52 22.13 10.00
C ARG A 311 -1.21 23.63 9.97
N LEU A 312 -0.44 24.08 10.95
CA LEU A 312 0.09 25.44 11.04
C LEU A 312 1.10 25.73 9.90
N THR A 313 1.31 27.01 9.60
CA THR A 313 2.35 27.44 8.66
C THR A 313 3.76 27.30 9.26
N ILE A 314 4.79 27.38 8.42
CA ILE A 314 6.20 27.23 8.86
C ILE A 314 6.60 28.37 9.81
N ALA A 315 6.06 29.58 9.61
CA ALA A 315 6.24 30.72 10.50
C ALA A 315 5.58 30.47 11.87
N GLU A 316 4.28 30.14 11.88
CA GLU A 316 3.55 29.79 13.12
C GLU A 316 4.22 28.66 13.91
N GLU A 317 4.74 27.62 13.24
CA GLU A 317 5.49 26.55 13.90
C GLU A 317 6.83 27.03 14.50
N ARG A 318 7.52 27.97 13.84
CA ARG A 318 8.76 28.58 14.34
C ARG A 318 8.47 29.41 15.59
N ASP A 319 7.49 30.30 15.53
CA ASP A 319 7.21 31.24 16.61
C ASP A 319 6.68 30.52 17.85
N LYS A 320 5.79 29.55 17.65
CA LYS A 320 5.33 28.63 18.71
C LYS A 320 6.47 27.82 19.34
N ARG A 321 7.48 27.44 18.57
CA ARG A 321 8.67 26.74 19.09
C ARG A 321 9.59 27.67 19.87
N LEU A 322 9.75 28.93 19.44
CA LEU A 322 10.56 29.93 20.15
C LEU A 322 9.91 30.29 21.49
N ALA A 323 8.61 30.62 21.48
CA ALA A 323 7.83 30.88 22.69
C ALA A 323 7.89 29.70 23.68
N ALA A 324 7.69 28.47 23.20
CA ALA A 324 7.78 27.28 24.05
C ALA A 324 9.17 27.05 24.66
N LYS A 325 10.25 27.46 23.97
CA LYS A 325 11.62 27.38 24.51
C LYS A 325 11.88 28.47 25.54
N GLN A 326 11.36 29.68 25.32
CA GLN A 326 11.46 30.81 26.25
C GLN A 326 10.66 30.57 27.54
N SER A 327 9.52 29.85 27.46
CA SER A 327 8.72 29.48 28.64
C SER A 327 9.26 28.27 29.42
N SER A 328 10.32 27.61 28.95
CA SER A 328 10.86 26.37 29.52
C SER A 328 12.30 26.48 30.04
N GLY A 329 12.89 27.67 29.96
CA GLY A 329 14.21 28.00 30.48
C GLY A 329 14.09 29.15 31.47
#